data_AF-A0A392QXM4-F1
#
_entry.id   AF-A0A392QXM4-F1
#
_cell.length_a   1.000
_cell.length_b   1.000
_cell.length_c   1.000
_cell.angle_alpha   90.00
_cell.angle_beta   90.00
_cell.angle_gamma   90.00
#
_symmetry.space_group_name_H-M   'P 1'
#
loop_
_entity.id
_entity.type
_entity.pdbx_description
1 polymer ?
#
loop_
_entity_poly.entity_id
_entity_poly.type
_entity_poly.pdbx_seq_one_letter_code
_entity_poly.pdbx_strand_id
1 'polypeptide(L)'
;GCEILDGVRGHFSCEFNVTNAVMTLILPDSIKLEYDLTCAICLDFVFNPYTLSCGHFFCKSCACSAASVMTFQGLKAASPESKCPICREVCILYY
;
A
#
# COMPACT_ATOMS: atom_id res chain seq x y z
N GLY A 1 -4.00 -19.25 -17.02
CA GLY A 1 -4.19 -18.50 -18.26
C GLY A 1 -4.62 -17.09 -17.90
N CYS A 2 -3.80 -16.11 -18.23
CA CYS A 2 -4.23 -14.71 -18.30
C CYS A 2 -3.35 -14.08 -19.37
N GLU A 3 -3.98 -13.72 -20.49
CA GLU A 3 -3.35 -13.05 -21.61
C GLU A 3 -3.92 -11.63 -21.69
N ILE A 4 -3.01 -10.68 -21.94
CA ILE A 4 -3.19 -9.35 -22.55
C ILE A 4 -3.58 -8.19 -21.63
N LEU A 5 -2.58 -7.32 -21.39
CA LEU A 5 -2.70 -5.87 -21.51
C LEU A 5 -1.59 -5.43 -22.48
N ASP A 6 -1.96 -4.70 -23.52
CA ASP A 6 -1.15 -4.38 -24.69
C ASP A 6 0.24 -3.80 -24.34
N GLY A 7 1.31 -4.51 -24.73
CA GLY A 7 2.63 -3.88 -24.94
C GLY A 7 3.88 -4.53 -24.36
N VAL A 8 3.81 -5.64 -23.60
CA VAL A 8 5.04 -6.28 -23.06
C VAL A 8 5.01 -7.79 -23.29
N ARG A 9 5.86 -8.28 -24.22
CA ARG A 9 6.10 -9.72 -24.40
C ARG A 9 6.93 -10.24 -23.23
N GLY A 10 6.31 -10.92 -22.27
CA GLY A 10 7.02 -11.69 -21.25
C GLY A 10 6.08 -12.30 -20.22
N HIS A 11 6.55 -13.34 -19.53
CA HIS A 11 5.81 -14.01 -18.48
C HIS A 11 5.79 -13.12 -17.23
N PHE A 12 4.64 -12.51 -16.93
CA PHE A 12 4.41 -11.86 -15.65
C PHE A 12 4.00 -12.90 -14.62
N SER A 13 4.67 -12.95 -13.47
CA SER A 13 4.24 -13.76 -12.33
C SER A 13 4.33 -12.99 -11.03
N CYS A 14 3.43 -13.29 -10.10
CA CYS A 14 3.42 -12.73 -8.76
C CYS A 14 3.53 -13.86 -7.73
N GLU A 15 4.41 -13.68 -6.76
CA GLU A 15 4.61 -14.62 -5.65
C GLU A 15 4.40 -13.86 -4.34
N PHE A 16 3.62 -14.43 -3.43
CA PHE A 16 3.41 -13.86 -2.11
C PHE A 16 4.04 -14.76 -1.05
N ASN A 17 5.02 -14.22 -0.33
CA ASN A 17 5.62 -14.85 0.83
C ASN A 17 4.87 -14.40 2.08
N VAL A 18 4.06 -15.30 2.64
CA VAL A 18 3.32 -15.04 3.86
C VAL A 18 4.30 -14.78 5.01
N THR A 19 5.28 -15.64 5.26
CA THR A 19 6.18 -15.51 6.43
C THR A 19 6.86 -14.14 6.58
N ASN A 20 7.18 -13.48 5.47
CA ASN A 20 7.89 -12.20 5.46
C ASN A 20 7.00 -11.03 5.01
N ALA A 21 5.71 -11.26 4.76
CA ALA A 21 4.80 -10.28 4.16
C ALA A 21 5.30 -9.66 2.85
N VAL A 22 6.08 -10.37 2.05
CA VAL A 22 6.64 -9.82 0.80
C VAL A 22 5.86 -10.30 -0.41
N MET A 23 5.40 -9.37 -1.24
CA MET A 23 4.93 -9.65 -2.59
C MET A 23 6.07 -9.42 -3.59
N THR A 24 6.41 -10.46 -4.35
CA THR A 24 7.37 -10.41 -5.44
C THR A 24 6.63 -10.36 -6.78
N LEU A 25 6.94 -9.37 -7.61
CA LEU A 25 6.52 -9.30 -9.00
C LEU A 25 7.72 -9.62 -9.89
N ILE A 26 7.56 -10.61 -10.76
CA ILE A 26 8.54 -10.98 -11.78
C ILE A 26 8.01 -10.43 -13.11
N LEU A 27 8.74 -9.45 -13.63
CA LEU A 27 8.45 -8.78 -14.90
C LEU A 27 9.25 -9.44 -16.04
N PRO A 28 8.97 -9.07 -17.31
CA PRO A 28 9.82 -9.43 -18.44
C PRO A 28 11.29 -9.06 -18.18
N ASP A 29 12.21 -9.80 -18.81
CA ASP A 29 13.66 -9.69 -18.58
C ASP A 29 14.14 -10.07 -17.17
N SER A 30 13.31 -10.81 -16.41
CA SER A 30 13.62 -11.30 -15.05
C SER A 30 13.82 -10.19 -14.02
N ILE A 31 13.24 -9.02 -14.25
CA ILE A 31 13.22 -7.94 -13.25
C ILE A 31 12.35 -8.38 -12.08
N LYS A 32 12.92 -8.38 -10.87
CA LYS A 32 12.25 -8.72 -9.62
C LYS A 32 11.93 -7.44 -8.84
N LEU A 33 10.65 -7.19 -8.57
CA LEU A 33 10.19 -6.12 -7.69
C LEU A 33 9.65 -6.74 -6.40
N GLU A 34 10.11 -6.26 -5.25
CA GLU A 34 9.65 -6.73 -3.94
C GLU A 34 8.91 -5.61 -3.22
N TYR A 35 7.72 -5.94 -2.72
CA TYR A 35 6.86 -5.05 -1.95
C TYR A 35 6.67 -5.64 -0.55
N ASP A 36 7.14 -4.92 0.47
CA ASP A 36 6.91 -5.24 1.88
C ASP A 36 5.48 -4.83 2.28
N LEU A 37 4.62 -5.80 2.50
CA LEU A 37 3.22 -5.62 2.87
C LEU A 37 3.01 -5.50 4.39
N THR A 38 4.03 -5.13 5.15
CA THR A 38 3.94 -4.91 6.60
C THR A 38 3.45 -3.51 6.91
N CYS A 39 2.42 -3.40 7.75
CA CYS A 39 1.94 -2.10 8.20
C CYS A 39 2.89 -1.52 9.24
N ALA A 40 3.46 -0.34 9.00
CA ALA A 40 4.38 0.29 9.96
C ALA A 40 3.73 0.75 11.29
N ILE A 41 2.40 0.62 11.44
CA ILE A 41 1.68 0.96 12.68
C ILE A 41 1.41 -0.30 13.51
N CYS A 42 0.75 -1.32 12.94
CA CYS A 42 0.41 -2.54 13.67
C CYS A 42 1.47 -3.65 13.56
N LEU A 43 2.47 -3.47 12.68
CA LEU A 43 3.56 -4.42 12.42
C LEU A 43 3.07 -5.81 11.98
N ASP A 44 1.92 -5.83 11.32
CA ASP A 44 1.27 -7.03 10.79
C ASP A 44 0.96 -6.79 9.30
N PHE A 45 0.51 -7.83 8.58
CA PHE A 45 0.12 -7.71 7.18
C PHE A 45 -0.89 -6.59 6.99
N VAL A 46 -0.65 -5.79 5.95
CA VAL A 46 -1.57 -4.72 5.59
C VAL A 46 -2.89 -5.32 5.13
N PHE A 47 -3.93 -5.07 5.91
CA PHE A 47 -5.30 -5.42 5.56
C PHE A 47 -6.06 -4.19 5.07
N ASN A 48 -6.63 -4.29 3.86
CA ASN A 48 -7.36 -3.22 3.19
C ASN A 48 -6.53 -1.92 3.15
N PRO A 49 -5.47 -1.86 2.32
CA PRO A 49 -4.50 -0.77 2.35
C PRO A 49 -5.13 0.58 2.07
N TYR A 50 -4.72 1.60 2.81
CA TYR A 50 -4.72 2.97 2.33
C TYR A 50 -3.32 3.35 1.90
N THR A 51 -3.18 3.80 0.65
CA THR A 51 -1.98 4.47 0.17
C THR A 51 -2.14 5.97 0.40
N LEU A 52 -1.24 6.56 1.17
CA LEU A 52 -1.16 8.01 1.35
C LEU A 52 -0.53 8.65 0.11
N SER A 53 -0.74 9.95 -0.08
CA SER A 53 -0.18 10.70 -1.23
C SER A 53 1.35 10.63 -1.31
N CYS A 54 2.03 10.39 -0.19
CA CYS A 54 3.47 10.18 -0.10
C CYS A 54 3.92 8.75 -0.49
N GLY A 55 3.02 7.88 -0.96
CA GLY A 55 3.30 6.51 -1.40
C GLY A 55 3.36 5.45 -0.30
N HIS A 56 3.46 5.86 0.98
CA HIS A 56 3.39 4.94 2.11
C HIS A 56 1.98 4.39 2.31
N PHE A 57 1.88 3.11 2.65
CA PHE A 57 0.59 2.45 2.86
C PHE A 57 0.47 1.79 4.23
N PHE A 58 -0.75 1.72 4.72
CA PHE A 58 -1.10 1.19 6.05
C PHE A 58 -2.44 0.46 5.97
N CYS A 59 -2.78 -0.34 6.99
CA CYS A 59 -4.14 -0.83 7.15
C CYS A 59 -5.13 0.34 7.19
N LYS A 60 -6.32 0.18 6.60
CA LYS A 60 -7.39 1.19 6.66
C LYS A 60 -7.64 1.69 8.09
N SER A 61 -7.75 0.76 9.03
CA SER A 61 -7.93 1.05 10.46
C SER A 61 -6.78 1.84 11.05
N CYS A 62 -5.54 1.45 10.77
CA CYS A 62 -4.35 2.09 11.31
C CYS A 62 -4.18 3.51 10.76
N ALA A 63 -4.40 3.72 9.46
CA ALA A 63 -4.36 5.05 8.87
C ALA A 63 -5.44 5.97 9.45
N CYS A 64 -6.69 5.50 9.54
CA CYS A 64 -7.78 6.28 10.16
C CYS A 64 -7.49 6.61 11.63
N SER A 65 -6.99 5.65 12.40
CA SER A 65 -6.60 5.86 13.80
C SER A 65 -5.48 6.91 13.93
N ALA A 66 -4.44 6.84 13.09
CA ALA A 66 -3.36 7.81 13.07
C ALA A 66 -3.84 9.24 12.72
N ALA A 67 -4.87 9.35 11.88
CA ALA A 67 -5.53 10.60 11.53
C ALA A 67 -6.63 11.03 12.52
N SER A 68 -6.81 10.30 13.64
CA SER A 68 -7.85 10.56 14.65
C SER A 68 -9.28 10.60 14.09
N VAL A 69 -9.59 9.74 13.12
CA VAL A 69 -10.92 9.61 12.50
C VAL A 69 -11.45 8.20 12.58
N MET A 70 -12.78 8.06 12.45
CA MET A 70 -13.40 6.75 12.42
C MET A 70 -13.21 6.06 11.07
N THR A 71 -13.02 4.74 11.10
CA THR A 71 -12.76 3.92 9.90
C THR A 71 -13.86 3.99 8.85
N PHE A 72 -15.12 4.20 9.27
CA PHE A 72 -16.25 4.32 8.33
C PHE A 72 -16.30 5.70 7.64
N GLN A 73 -15.76 6.75 8.28
CA GLN A 73 -15.63 8.08 7.67
C GLN A 73 -14.49 8.08 6.65
N GLY A 74 -13.46 7.26 6.91
CA GLY A 74 -12.27 7.18 6.08
C GLY A 74 -11.37 8.40 6.25
N LEU A 75 -10.26 8.44 5.51
CA LEU A 75 -9.29 9.52 5.64
C LEU A 75 -9.79 10.88 5.11
N LYS A 76 -10.91 10.93 4.37
CA LYS A 76 -11.51 12.20 3.92
C LYS A 76 -12.00 13.09 5.06
N ALA A 77 -12.26 12.50 6.24
CA ALA A 77 -12.63 13.25 7.44
C ALA A 77 -11.42 13.71 8.26
N ALA A 78 -10.20 13.36 7.85
CA ALA A 78 -8.98 13.73 8.57
C ALA A 78 -8.74 15.24 8.50
N SER A 79 -8.02 15.77 9.50
CA SER A 79 -7.61 17.17 9.43
C SER A 79 -6.61 17.38 8.27
N PRO A 80 -6.63 18.54 7.59
CA PRO A 80 -5.66 18.86 6.55
C PRO A 80 -4.20 18.82 7.02
N GLU A 81 -3.96 18.92 8.33
CA GLU A 81 -2.63 18.88 8.94
C GLU A 81 -2.20 17.46 9.34
N SER A 82 -3.03 16.45 9.07
CA SER A 82 -2.71 15.05 9.35
C SER A 82 -1.49 14.61 8.52
N LYS A 83 -0.54 13.97 9.20
CA LYS A 83 0.77 13.62 8.65
C LYS A 83 0.95 12.12 8.53
N CYS A 84 1.73 11.71 7.53
CA CYS A 84 2.15 10.32 7.39
C CYS A 84 2.98 9.88 8.63
N PRO A 85 2.65 8.74 9.25
CA PRO A 85 3.43 8.21 10.38
C PRO A 85 4.89 7.86 10.05
N ILE A 86 5.22 7.64 8.78
CA ILE A 86 6.59 7.31 8.34
C ILE A 86 7.38 8.57 7.99
N CYS A 87 6.95 9.33 6.98
CA CYS A 87 7.73 10.47 6.44
C CYS A 87 7.29 11.84 6.96
N ARG A 88 6.19 11.92 7.71
CA ARG A 88 5.63 13.17 8.27
C ARG A 88 5.18 14.20 7.23
N GLU A 89 5.13 13.83 5.96
CA GLU A 89 4.49 14.63 4.91
C GLU A 89 2.99 14.76 5.18
N VAL A 90 2.45 15.92 4.83
CA VAL A 90 1.01 16.18 4.92
C VAL A 90 0.31 15.35 3.85
N CYS A 91 -0.68 14.57 4.27
CA CYS A 91 -1.37 13.62 3.40
C CYS A 91 -2.51 14.32 2.65
N ILE A 92 -2.24 14.76 1.43
CA ILE A 92 -3.23 15.38 0.55
C ILE A 92 -4.06 14.31 -0.15
N LEU A 93 -5.21 13.97 0.42
CA LEU A 93 -6.17 13.04 -0.17
C LEU A 93 -7.03 13.77 -1.20
N TYR A 94 -6.44 14.08 -2.36
CA TYR A 94 -7.23 14.57 -3.49
C TYR A 94 -7.76 13.37 -4.27
N TYR A 95 -9.06 13.12 -4.05
CA TYR A 95 -10.05 12.40 -4.84
C TYR A 95 -9.63 11.14 -5.61
#